data_AF-A0A938KAC7-F1
#
_entry.id   AF-A0A938KAC7-F1
#
_cell.length_a   1.000
_cell.length_b   1.000
_cell.length_c   1.000
_cell.angle_alpha   90.00
_cell.angle_beta   90.00
_cell.angle_gamma   90.00
#
_symmetry.space_group_name_H-M   'P 1'
#
loop_
_entity.id
_entity.type
_entity.pdbx_description
1 polymer ?
#
loop_
_entity_poly.entity_id
_entity_poly.type
_entity_poly.pdbx_seq_one_letter_code
_entity_poly.pdbx_strand_id
1 'polypeptide(L)'
;MATLIVAYANGQTEKLAIQNRVQVGGDWSAPEYAPEQAEVVWIGTNPFANSLHWSVWLYRYTWSNPHPDWEISHADLVSAKTEASYVLMAMTVE
;
A
#
# COMPACT_ATOMS: atom_id res chain seq x y z
N MET A 1 -7.48 0.47 -7.73
CA MET A 1 -6.09 0.47 -8.23
C MET A 1 -5.45 1.81 -7.93
N ALA A 2 -4.19 1.82 -7.57
CA ALA A 2 -3.34 3.01 -7.51
C ALA A 2 -1.99 2.71 -8.16
N THR A 3 -1.21 3.74 -8.44
CA THR A 3 0.18 3.63 -8.87
C THR A 3 1.06 4.38 -7.90
N LEU A 4 2.06 3.71 -7.32
CA LEU A 4 3.14 4.39 -6.62
C LEU A 4 4.21 4.78 -7.64
N ILE A 5 4.43 6.08 -7.79
CA ILE A 5 5.49 6.63 -8.63
C ILE A 5 6.65 6.99 -7.71
N VAL A 6 7.81 6.38 -7.92
CA VAL A 6 9.04 6.67 -7.18
C VAL A 6 9.95 7.47 -8.09
N ALA A 7 10.23 8.72 -7.74
CA ALA A 7 11.06 9.61 -8.53
C ALA A 7 12.44 9.76 -7.88
N TYR A 8 13.49 9.44 -8.64
CA TYR A 8 14.87 9.54 -8.18
C TYR A 8 15.45 10.93 -8.47
N ALA A 9 16.45 11.33 -7.68
CA ALA A 9 17.13 12.62 -7.82
C ALA A 9 17.80 12.82 -9.20
N ASN A 10 18.11 11.73 -9.92
CA ASN A 10 18.67 11.76 -11.27
C ASN A 10 17.63 12.00 -12.38
N GLY A 11 16.36 12.21 -12.03
CA GLY A 11 15.27 12.47 -12.96
C GLY A 11 14.60 11.21 -13.53
N GLN A 12 15.05 10.01 -13.16
CA GLN A 12 14.38 8.75 -13.53
C GLN A 12 13.19 8.46 -12.60
N THR A 13 12.26 7.64 -13.07
CA THR A 13 11.07 7.24 -12.30
C THR A 13 10.79 5.76 -12.43
N GLU A 14 10.38 5.14 -11.33
CA GLU A 14 9.81 3.80 -11.28
C GLU A 14 8.31 3.85 -10.99
N LYS A 15 7.57 2.88 -11.52
CA LYS A 15 6.11 2.81 -11.35
C LYS A 15 5.71 1.44 -10.84
N LEU A 16 5.07 1.41 -9.68
CA LEU A 16 4.55 0.20 -9.07
C LEU A 16 3.03 0.22 -9.10
N ALA A 17 2.43 -0.82 -9.67
CA ALA A 17 0.98 -1.00 -9.60
C ALA A 17 0.58 -1.48 -8.20
N ILE A 18 -0.38 -0.81 -7.60
CA ILE A 18 -0.97 -1.16 -6.31
C ILE A 18 -2.42 -1.59 -6.55
N GLN A 19 -2.65 -2.90 -6.47
CA GLN A 19 -3.94 -3.53 -6.75
C GLN A 19 -4.56 -4.05 -5.47
N ASN A 20 -5.87 -3.90 -5.37
CA ASN A 20 -6.64 -4.46 -4.26
C ASN A 20 -6.52 -6.00 -4.31
N ARG A 21 -6.38 -6.62 -3.14
CA ARG A 21 -6.13 -8.05 -2.92
C ARG A 21 -4.81 -8.60 -3.48
N VAL A 22 -3.95 -7.77 -4.06
CA VAL A 22 -2.61 -8.20 -4.51
C VAL A 22 -1.54 -7.59 -3.62
N GLN A 23 -1.32 -6.27 -3.70
CA GLN A 23 -0.33 -5.57 -2.86
C GLN A 23 -0.93 -4.99 -1.58
N VAL A 24 -2.25 -4.78 -1.53
CA VAL A 24 -2.96 -4.26 -0.34
C VAL A 24 -4.38 -4.81 -0.31
N GLY A 25 -5.04 -4.80 0.84
CA GLY A 25 -6.49 -5.00 0.96
C GLY A 25 -7.25 -3.69 1.22
N GLY A 26 -8.55 -3.81 1.52
CA GLY A 26 -9.37 -2.69 2.00
C GLY A 26 -8.94 -2.22 3.39
N ASP A 27 -9.09 -0.92 3.67
CA ASP A 27 -8.80 -0.31 4.97
C ASP A 27 -9.72 -0.84 6.08
N TRP A 28 -10.95 -1.20 5.76
CA TRP A 28 -11.81 -2.09 6.56
C TRP A 28 -11.84 -3.48 5.94
N SER A 29 -11.37 -4.48 6.69
CA SER A 29 -11.09 -5.79 6.15
C SER A 29 -11.39 -6.91 7.13
N ALA A 30 -11.38 -8.14 6.59
CA ALA A 30 -11.50 -9.40 7.30
C ALA A 30 -10.54 -10.44 6.67
N PRO A 31 -10.25 -11.56 7.35
CA PRO A 31 -9.31 -12.60 6.90
C PRO A 31 -9.45 -13.05 5.45
N GLU A 32 -10.67 -13.18 4.94
CA GLU A 32 -10.99 -13.56 3.58
C GLU A 32 -10.65 -12.50 2.50
N TYR A 33 -10.20 -11.31 2.92
CA TYR A 33 -9.74 -10.21 2.07
C TYR A 33 -8.23 -9.96 2.18
N ALA A 34 -7.46 -10.86 2.81
CA ALA A 34 -6.01 -10.73 2.90
C ALA A 34 -5.37 -10.68 1.50
N PRO A 35 -4.39 -9.76 1.27
CA PRO A 35 -3.71 -9.64 -0.02
C PRO A 35 -2.69 -10.77 -0.24
N GLU A 36 -2.38 -11.04 -1.51
CA GLU A 36 -1.46 -12.12 -1.91
C GLU A 36 0.03 -11.81 -1.66
N GLN A 37 0.46 -10.55 -1.81
CA GLN A 37 1.87 -10.15 -1.81
C GLN A 37 2.24 -9.23 -0.64
N ALA A 38 1.34 -9.04 0.32
CA ALA A 38 1.56 -8.16 1.45
C ALA A 38 1.11 -8.82 2.76
N GLU A 39 1.73 -8.39 3.84
CA GLU A 39 1.45 -8.89 5.19
C GLU A 39 0.55 -7.92 5.93
N VAL A 40 -0.39 -8.44 6.73
CA VAL A 40 -1.14 -7.65 7.70
C VAL A 40 -0.25 -7.42 8.92
N VAL A 41 0.30 -6.22 9.05
CA VAL A 41 1.26 -5.90 10.12
C VAL A 41 0.62 -5.22 11.33
N TRP A 42 -0.61 -4.75 11.19
CA TRP A 42 -1.38 -4.22 12.31
C TRP A 42 -2.89 -4.35 12.07
N ILE A 43 -3.62 -4.63 13.15
CA ILE A 43 -5.08 -4.71 13.19
C ILE A 43 -5.58 -3.76 14.28
N GLY A 44 -6.41 -2.80 13.88
CA GLY A 44 -7.06 -1.83 14.74
C GLY A 44 -8.56 -2.03 14.84
N THR A 45 -9.16 -1.33 15.81
CA THR A 45 -10.60 -1.39 16.08
C THR A 45 -11.28 -0.09 15.65
N ASN A 46 -12.42 -0.22 14.99
CA ASN A 46 -13.34 0.90 14.72
C ASN A 46 -14.77 0.42 15.02
N PRO A 47 -15.58 1.15 15.82
CA PRO A 47 -16.92 0.70 16.21
C PRO A 47 -17.84 0.35 15.03
N PHE A 48 -17.76 1.11 13.94
CA PHE A 48 -18.57 0.87 12.75
C PHE A 48 -18.08 -0.36 11.98
N ALA A 49 -16.76 -0.48 11.75
CA ALA A 49 -16.19 -1.67 11.12
C ALA A 49 -16.51 -2.95 11.92
N ASN A 50 -16.38 -2.89 13.25
CA ASN A 50 -16.67 -4.02 14.14
C ASN A 50 -18.15 -4.45 14.06
N SER A 51 -19.08 -3.50 13.87
CA SER A 51 -20.51 -3.81 13.69
C SER A 51 -20.80 -4.62 12.43
N LEU A 52 -19.88 -4.59 11.46
CA LEU A 52 -19.90 -5.36 10.21
C LEU A 52 -18.98 -6.60 10.28
N HIS A 53 -18.45 -6.95 11.45
CA HIS A 53 -17.44 -7.99 11.65
C HIS A 53 -16.12 -7.75 10.90
N TRP A 54 -15.78 -6.49 10.63
CA TRP A 54 -14.52 -6.06 10.05
C TRP A 54 -13.61 -5.41 11.08
N SER A 55 -12.36 -5.14 10.70
CA SER A 55 -11.39 -4.39 11.50
C SER A 55 -10.56 -3.48 10.59
N VAL A 56 -9.85 -2.51 11.18
CA VAL A 56 -8.97 -1.62 10.42
C VAL A 56 -7.63 -2.29 10.21
N TRP A 57 -7.17 -2.45 8.98
CA TRP A 57 -5.96 -3.21 8.69
C TRP A 57 -4.86 -2.31 8.11
N LEU A 58 -3.62 -2.55 8.52
CA LEU A 58 -2.43 -1.98 7.90
C LEU A 58 -1.62 -3.09 7.23
N TYR A 59 -1.23 -2.82 6.00
CA TYR A 59 -0.49 -3.76 5.17
C TYR A 59 0.97 -3.31 5.00
N ARG A 60 1.90 -4.26 5.02
CA ARG A 60 3.29 -4.07 4.59
C ARG A 60 3.49 -4.81 3.27
N TYR A 61 3.84 -4.05 2.24
CA TYR A 61 4.26 -4.55 0.94
C TYR A 61 5.72 -4.18 0.72
N THR A 62 6.55 -5.15 0.37
CA THR A 62 7.98 -4.97 0.09
C THR A 62 8.21 -5.23 -1.40
N TRP A 63 9.00 -4.39 -2.05
CA TRP A 63 9.43 -4.58 -3.43
C TRP A 63 10.95 -4.45 -3.53
N SER A 64 11.54 -5.16 -4.49
CA SER A 64 12.96 -4.98 -4.81
C SER A 64 13.15 -3.67 -5.58
N ASN A 65 13.83 -2.70 -4.99
CA ASN A 65 14.23 -1.48 -5.68
C ASN A 65 15.32 -1.83 -6.72
N PRO A 66 15.10 -1.63 -8.04
CA PRO A 66 16.11 -1.91 -9.06
C PRO A 66 17.33 -0.99 -8.97
N HIS A 67 17.23 0.13 -8.24
CA HIS A 67 18.24 1.16 -8.09
C HIS A 67 18.47 1.52 -6.62
N PRO A 68 19.07 0.60 -5.83
CA PRO A 68 19.26 0.80 -4.38
C PRO A 68 20.20 1.97 -4.05
N ASP A 69 21.12 2.31 -4.97
CA ASP A 69 22.10 3.38 -4.78
C ASP A 69 21.60 4.76 -5.21
N TRP A 70 20.37 4.86 -5.76
CA TRP A 70 19.82 6.12 -6.23
C TRP A 70 18.93 6.74 -5.15
N GLU A 71 19.18 8.01 -4.84
CA GLU A 71 18.37 8.77 -3.90
C GLU A 71 16.93 8.92 -4.43
N ILE A 72 15.95 8.51 -3.63
CA ILE A 72 14.53 8.78 -3.87
C ILE A 72 14.26 10.22 -3.44
N SER A 73 13.87 11.07 -4.40
CA SER A 73 13.58 12.48 -4.15
C SER A 73 12.15 12.70 -3.64
N HIS A 74 11.18 11.97 -4.20
CA HIS A 74 9.79 11.98 -3.78
C HIS A 74 9.07 10.70 -4.25
N ALA A 75 7.92 10.43 -3.63
CA ALA A 75 7.03 9.36 -4.02
C ALA A 75 5.58 9.86 -4.06
N ASP A 76 4.88 9.57 -5.16
CA ASP A 76 3.48 9.93 -5.35
C ASP A 76 2.62 8.68 -5.41
N LEU A 77 1.58 8.63 -4.57
CA LEU A 77 0.56 7.58 -4.63
C LEU A 77 -0.66 8.10 -5.41
N VAL A 78 -0.73 7.71 -6.68
CA VAL A 78 -1.77 8.19 -7.60
C VAL A 78 -2.93 7.19 -7.66
N SER A 79 -4.08 7.56 -7.08
CA SER A 79 -5.29 6.73 -7.15
C SER A 79 -5.91 6.77 -8.56
N ALA A 80 -6.35 5.60 -9.04
CA ALA A 80 -7.19 5.51 -10.24
C ALA A 80 -8.66 5.92 -9.98
N LYS A 81 -8.97 6.44 -8.79
CA LYS A 81 -10.31 6.86 -8.35
C LYS A 81 -11.36 5.74 -8.44
N THR A 82 -10.93 4.52 -8.16
CA THR A 82 -11.81 3.35 -7.96
C THR A 82 -12.35 3.32 -6.53
N GLU A 83 -13.20 2.34 -6.20
CA GLU A 83 -13.85 2.23 -4.88
C GLU A 83 -12.88 2.08 -3.68
N ALA A 84 -11.64 1.64 -3.91
CA ALA A 84 -10.64 1.47 -2.85
C ALA A 84 -9.93 2.79 -2.47
N SER A 85 -9.83 3.05 -1.17
CA SER A 85 -8.97 4.08 -0.57
C SER A 85 -7.54 3.56 -0.40
N TYR A 86 -6.54 4.35 -0.80
CA TYR A 86 -5.14 4.01 -0.64
C TYR A 86 -4.41 5.09 0.15
N VAL A 87 -3.69 4.71 1.19
CA VAL A 87 -2.92 5.61 2.04
C VAL A 87 -1.51 5.04 2.21
N LEU A 88 -0.49 5.84 1.91
CA LEU A 88 0.90 5.51 2.23
C LEU A 88 1.20 5.97 3.66
N MET A 89 1.27 5.04 4.60
CA MET A 89 1.54 5.35 6.01
C MET A 89 3.01 5.64 6.29
N ALA A 90 3.89 4.83 5.71
CA ALA A 90 5.34 4.97 5.83
C ALA A 90 6.04 4.25 4.67
N MET A 91 7.29 4.63 4.41
CA MET A 91 8.21 3.94 3.51
C MET A 91 9.54 3.79 4.23
N THR A 92 10.12 2.59 4.19
CA THR A 92 11.36 2.25 4.89
C THR A 92 12.31 1.51 3.96
N VAL A 93 13.58 1.44 4.36
CA VAL A 93 14.54 0.48 3.81
C VAL A 93 14.52 -0.80 4.65
N GLU A 94 14.76 -1.95 4.04
CA GLU A 94 14.90 -3.26 4.70
C GLU A 94 16.36 -3.73 4.61
#